data_AF-A0A7G3A2G3-F1
#
_entry.id   AF-A0A7G3A2G3-F1
#
_cell.length_a   1.000
_cell.length_b   1.000
_cell.length_c   1.000
_cell.angle_alpha   90.00
_cell.angle_beta   90.00
_cell.angle_gamma   90.00
#
_symmetry.space_group_name_H-M   'P 1'
#
loop_
_entity.id
_entity.type
_entity.pdbx_description
1 polymer ?
#
loop_
_entity_poly.entity_id
_entity_poly.type
_entity_poly.pdbx_seq_one_letter_code
_entity_poly.pdbx_strand_id
1 'polypeptide(L)'
;MRSSDTRQAIAHLKAGRAGEALHLLREATPEQQRHPRLGLALATARLRTRDPAGALDAFNRVLANSPAERPALYGRALALHALGDRIGALTAFRKLAGDPDAWKAWQSIADITDDEDERLGAIEQAAGILTRLCAGPEVPELLLGRCIDSLVHAHQFEAARQLVEQHFDRFGAPAEAVNRLADIHYQAGDFRNAFSYKLRALELLPAQIIQPKSARSVFDPRLAMQALQDLTALLRTWEFRFFPMAGTLLGLVRDGALLPHDRDVDIGLFRPKAGMPDIADRIRMHPGLILRRDARIGERYYAIFHQGVAIDLFVHDPAGPDHLLCGVSDIPGDIQWKLTRFDLIEVGLAGSQWTIPDKPERYLEETYGASWRHLDKGFASAISSPALHDVDPYARAYYAAARARKALLVGNHSKATSLLSQSPVPVNLQGSGK
;
A
#
# COMPACT_ATOMS: atom_id res chain seq x y z
N MET A 1 -32.33 22.66 7.99
CA MET A 1 -31.56 21.49 8.45
C MET A 1 -31.15 21.68 9.90
N ARG A 2 -31.26 20.65 10.76
CA ARG A 2 -31.00 20.80 12.19
C ARG A 2 -29.49 20.76 12.46
N SER A 3 -29.00 21.52 13.44
CA SER A 3 -27.59 21.47 13.87
C SER A 3 -27.14 20.06 14.33
N SER A 4 -28.10 19.19 14.70
CA SER A 4 -27.87 17.76 14.96
C SER A 4 -27.36 17.01 13.73
N ASP A 5 -27.91 17.30 12.55
CA ASP A 5 -27.69 16.51 11.33
C ASP A 5 -26.26 16.71 10.83
N THR A 6 -25.75 17.95 10.88
CA THR A 6 -24.35 18.27 10.56
C THR A 6 -23.38 17.58 11.51
N ARG A 7 -23.67 17.54 12.83
CA ARG A 7 -22.81 16.86 13.80
C ARG A 7 -22.79 15.35 13.56
N GLN A 8 -23.94 14.76 13.30
CA GLN A 8 -24.06 13.34 13.00
C GLN A 8 -23.36 12.98 11.69
N ALA A 9 -23.51 13.78 10.63
CA ALA A 9 -22.82 13.59 9.37
C ALA A 9 -21.29 13.64 9.54
N ILE A 10 -20.75 14.57 10.34
CA ILE A 10 -19.32 14.60 10.67
C ILE A 10 -18.88 13.32 11.41
N ALA A 11 -19.71 12.81 12.33
CA ALA A 11 -19.41 11.54 13.01
C ALA A 11 -19.41 10.35 12.02
N HIS A 12 -20.37 10.31 11.08
CA HIS A 12 -20.37 9.32 10.00
C HIS A 12 -19.10 9.40 9.14
N LEU A 13 -18.67 10.60 8.75
CA LEU A 13 -17.43 10.79 7.99
C LEU A 13 -16.21 10.29 8.78
N LYS A 14 -16.08 10.63 10.06
CA LYS A 14 -15.00 10.13 10.93
C LYS A 14 -14.99 8.61 11.02
N ALA A 15 -16.17 7.98 10.97
CA ALA A 15 -16.34 6.54 11.02
C ALA A 15 -16.32 5.84 9.64
N GLY A 16 -15.94 6.55 8.57
CA GLY A 16 -15.84 5.97 7.22
C GLY A 16 -17.14 5.85 6.43
N ARG A 17 -18.27 6.26 7.02
CA ARG A 17 -19.63 6.14 6.50
C ARG A 17 -20.04 7.35 5.65
N ALA A 18 -19.38 7.53 4.51
CA ALA A 18 -19.57 8.71 3.67
C ALA A 18 -20.95 8.77 3.00
N GLY A 19 -21.52 7.62 2.63
CA GLY A 19 -22.87 7.55 2.03
C GLY A 19 -23.96 8.01 2.99
N GLU A 20 -23.87 7.61 4.26
CA GLU A 20 -24.79 8.02 5.33
C GLU A 20 -24.63 9.50 5.65
N ALA A 21 -23.40 10.01 5.66
CA ALA A 21 -23.16 11.45 5.80
C ALA A 21 -23.78 12.25 4.63
N LEU A 22 -23.63 11.76 3.39
CA LEU A 22 -24.22 12.39 2.22
C LEU A 22 -25.75 12.38 2.29
N HIS A 23 -26.35 11.25 2.69
CA HIS A 23 -27.79 11.11 2.85
C HIS A 23 -28.36 12.13 3.85
N LEU A 24 -27.68 12.34 4.99
CA LEU A 24 -28.10 13.34 5.99
C LEU A 24 -28.03 14.78 5.49
N LEU A 25 -27.10 15.08 4.57
CA LEU A 25 -26.80 16.45 4.13
C LEU A 25 -27.41 16.80 2.76
N ARG A 26 -28.05 15.85 2.06
CA ARG A 26 -28.50 16.04 0.67
C ARG A 26 -29.54 17.14 0.49
N GLU A 27 -30.38 17.38 1.51
CA GLU A 27 -31.44 18.40 1.51
C GLU A 27 -30.94 19.78 1.97
N ALA A 28 -29.63 19.97 2.13
CA ALA A 28 -29.06 21.25 2.52
C ALA A 28 -29.28 22.30 1.41
N THR A 29 -29.94 23.40 1.74
CA THR A 29 -30.11 24.53 0.82
C THR A 29 -28.77 25.16 0.43
N PRO A 30 -28.66 25.83 -0.74
CA PRO A 30 -27.42 26.49 -1.16
C PRO A 30 -26.86 27.48 -0.13
N GLU A 31 -27.73 28.20 0.59
CA GLU A 31 -27.33 29.12 1.66
C GLU A 31 -26.70 28.38 2.85
N GLN A 32 -27.30 27.25 3.27
CA GLN A 32 -26.73 26.40 4.33
C GLN A 32 -25.39 25.79 3.93
N GLN A 33 -25.19 25.47 2.64
CA GLN A 33 -23.94 24.93 2.11
C GLN A 33 -22.78 25.94 2.15
N ARG A 34 -23.06 27.25 2.24
CA ARG A 34 -22.01 28.27 2.43
C ARG A 34 -21.43 28.28 3.84
N HIS A 35 -22.15 27.73 4.83
CA HIS A 35 -21.64 27.63 6.19
C HIS A 35 -20.48 26.62 6.28
N PRO A 36 -19.26 27.02 6.70
CA PRO A 36 -18.06 26.19 6.57
C PRO A 36 -18.21 24.76 7.11
N ARG A 37 -18.71 24.62 8.34
CA ARG A 37 -18.85 23.30 8.98
C ARG A 37 -19.72 22.31 8.20
N LEU A 38 -20.80 22.79 7.58
CA LEU A 38 -21.77 21.96 6.86
C LEU A 38 -21.30 21.74 5.43
N GLY A 39 -20.92 22.82 4.73
CA GLY A 39 -20.41 22.75 3.37
C GLY A 39 -19.18 21.85 3.24
N LEU A 40 -18.24 21.93 4.20
CA LEU A 40 -17.08 21.03 4.24
C LEU A 40 -17.49 19.56 4.43
N ALA A 41 -18.45 19.29 5.31
CA ALA A 41 -18.92 17.93 5.55
C ALA A 41 -19.62 17.36 4.29
N LEU A 42 -20.46 18.15 3.62
CA LEU A 42 -21.11 17.76 2.37
C LEU A 42 -20.09 17.52 1.25
N ALA A 43 -19.16 18.46 1.05
CA ALA A 43 -18.12 18.37 0.02
C ALA A 43 -17.24 17.13 0.24
N THR A 44 -16.84 16.88 1.49
CA THR A 44 -16.06 15.68 1.86
C THR A 44 -16.86 14.40 1.63
N ALA A 45 -18.16 14.39 1.95
CA ALA A 45 -19.02 13.24 1.70
C ALA A 45 -19.10 12.92 0.21
N ARG A 46 -19.37 13.92 -0.64
CA ARG A 46 -19.41 13.78 -2.10
C ARG A 46 -18.10 13.24 -2.69
N LEU A 47 -16.97 13.80 -2.26
CA LEU A 47 -15.67 13.34 -2.74
C LEU A 47 -15.43 11.86 -2.39
N ARG A 48 -15.78 11.45 -1.16
CA ARG A 48 -15.64 10.06 -0.69
C ARG A 48 -16.66 9.09 -1.29
N THR A 49 -17.77 9.59 -1.85
CA THR A 49 -18.74 8.80 -2.60
C THR A 49 -18.52 8.88 -4.12
N ARG A 50 -17.31 9.27 -4.57
CA ARG A 50 -16.92 9.36 -6.00
C ARG A 50 -17.74 10.37 -6.82
N ASP A 51 -18.17 11.47 -6.20
CA ASP A 51 -18.73 12.64 -6.87
C ASP A 51 -17.78 13.85 -6.73
N PRO A 52 -16.67 13.88 -7.49
CA PRO A 52 -15.67 14.95 -7.36
C PRO A 52 -16.17 16.29 -7.94
N ALA A 53 -17.06 16.28 -8.94
CA ALA A 53 -17.67 17.49 -9.49
C ALA A 53 -18.57 18.18 -8.47
N GLY A 54 -19.50 17.43 -7.85
CA GLY A 54 -20.36 17.98 -6.81
C GLY A 54 -19.58 18.37 -5.53
N ALA A 55 -18.45 17.71 -5.25
CA ALA A 55 -17.54 18.11 -4.18
C ALA A 55 -16.86 19.45 -4.48
N LEU A 56 -16.33 19.63 -5.69
CA LEU A 56 -15.72 20.88 -6.16
C LEU A 56 -16.69 22.06 -6.01
N ASP A 57 -17.92 21.89 -6.47
CA ASP A 57 -18.99 22.90 -6.32
C ASP A 57 -19.25 23.26 -4.86
N ALA A 58 -19.34 22.25 -3.98
CA ALA A 58 -19.58 22.48 -2.56
C ALA A 58 -18.39 23.19 -1.88
N PHE A 59 -17.15 22.85 -2.21
CA PHE A 59 -15.97 23.58 -1.73
C PHE A 59 -15.97 25.03 -2.21
N ASN A 60 -16.31 25.27 -3.48
CA ASN A 60 -16.39 26.63 -4.03
C ASN A 60 -17.46 27.47 -3.31
N ARG A 61 -18.60 26.89 -2.92
CA ARG A 61 -19.62 27.61 -2.12
C ARG A 61 -19.11 28.00 -0.74
N VAL A 62 -18.34 27.15 -0.07
CA VAL A 62 -17.70 27.50 1.21
C VAL A 62 -16.70 28.63 1.01
N LEU A 63 -15.86 28.54 -0.02
CA LEU A 63 -14.83 29.53 -0.32
C LEU A 63 -15.39 30.89 -0.77
N ALA A 64 -16.59 30.94 -1.35
CA ALA A 64 -17.26 32.19 -1.68
C ALA A 64 -17.58 33.04 -0.43
N ASN A 65 -17.86 32.40 0.70
CA ASN A 65 -18.12 33.07 1.98
C ASN A 65 -16.86 33.15 2.87
N SER A 66 -15.95 32.20 2.75
CA SER A 66 -14.74 32.11 3.57
C SER A 66 -13.52 31.78 2.69
N PRO A 67 -12.96 32.78 1.96
CA PRO A 67 -11.93 32.54 0.95
C PRO A 67 -10.63 31.94 1.49
N ALA A 68 -10.36 32.12 2.79
CA ALA A 68 -9.16 31.61 3.47
C ALA A 68 -9.40 30.29 4.22
N GLU A 69 -10.57 29.65 4.08
CA GLU A 69 -10.88 28.39 4.75
C GLU A 69 -9.98 27.25 4.24
N ARG A 70 -8.90 26.96 4.98
CA ARG A 70 -7.85 26.00 4.57
C ARG A 70 -8.38 24.59 4.26
N PRO A 71 -9.24 23.98 5.08
CA PRO A 71 -9.87 22.70 4.73
C PRO A 71 -10.62 22.72 3.40
N ALA A 72 -11.27 23.84 3.05
CA ALA A 72 -12.01 23.97 1.79
C ALA A 72 -11.05 24.14 0.61
N LEU A 73 -9.98 24.93 0.76
CA LEU A 73 -8.94 25.08 -0.25
C LEU A 73 -8.24 23.74 -0.54
N TYR A 74 -7.89 22.99 0.50
CA TYR A 74 -7.27 21.66 0.38
C TYR A 74 -8.23 20.64 -0.25
N GLY A 75 -9.49 20.62 0.21
CA GLY A 75 -10.52 19.75 -0.36
C GLY A 75 -10.83 20.06 -1.82
N ARG A 76 -10.81 21.34 -2.21
CA ARG A 76 -10.93 21.77 -3.60
C ARG A 76 -9.79 21.21 -4.46
N ALA A 77 -8.54 21.28 -3.98
CA ALA A 77 -7.39 20.74 -4.68
C ALA A 77 -7.50 19.21 -4.89
N LEU A 78 -7.98 18.48 -3.86
CA LEU A 78 -8.28 17.04 -4.01
C LEU A 78 -9.39 16.77 -5.03
N ALA A 79 -10.44 17.60 -5.08
CA ALA A 79 -11.51 17.46 -6.05
C ALA A 79 -11.03 17.73 -7.49
N LEU A 80 -10.16 18.73 -7.70
CA LEU A 80 -9.52 18.99 -8.98
C LEU A 80 -8.70 17.77 -9.45
N HIS A 81 -7.90 17.19 -8.55
CA HIS A 81 -7.13 15.99 -8.87
C HIS A 81 -8.05 14.82 -9.25
N ALA A 82 -9.12 14.58 -8.48
CA ALA A 82 -10.08 13.52 -8.75
C ALA A 82 -10.89 13.74 -10.06
N LEU A 83 -10.92 14.97 -10.60
CA LEU A 83 -11.47 15.30 -11.91
C LEU A 83 -10.44 15.16 -13.05
N GLY A 84 -9.20 14.76 -12.74
CA GLY A 84 -8.11 14.68 -13.71
C GLY A 84 -7.37 16.01 -13.94
N ASP A 85 -7.77 17.11 -13.28
CA ASP A 85 -7.06 18.39 -13.33
C ASP A 85 -5.85 18.37 -12.38
N ARG A 86 -4.84 17.59 -12.78
CA ARG A 86 -3.59 17.41 -12.03
C ARG A 86 -2.80 18.72 -11.92
N ILE A 87 -2.76 19.53 -12.99
CA ILE A 87 -2.06 20.80 -13.01
C ILE A 87 -2.70 21.78 -12.02
N GLY A 88 -4.02 21.97 -12.09
CA GLY A 88 -4.75 22.84 -11.17
C GLY A 88 -4.64 22.38 -9.71
N ALA A 89 -4.67 21.07 -9.47
CA ALA A 89 -4.45 20.50 -8.14
C ALA A 89 -3.05 20.81 -7.59
N LEU A 90 -1.98 20.57 -8.38
CA LEU A 90 -0.61 20.89 -7.98
C LEU A 90 -0.43 22.39 -7.70
N THR A 91 -0.94 23.27 -8.56
CA THR A 91 -0.92 24.72 -8.32
C THR A 91 -1.59 25.07 -6.99
N ALA A 92 -2.73 24.46 -6.68
CA ALA A 92 -3.44 24.71 -5.42
C ALA A 92 -2.68 24.16 -4.19
N PHE A 93 -2.09 22.95 -4.27
CA PHE A 93 -1.31 22.39 -3.19
C PHE A 93 -0.02 23.17 -2.92
N ARG A 94 0.71 23.59 -3.97
CA ARG A 94 1.91 24.44 -3.84
C ARG A 94 1.61 25.76 -3.13
N LYS A 95 0.46 26.38 -3.44
CA LYS A 95 0.01 27.58 -2.71
C LYS A 95 -0.26 27.30 -1.23
N LEU A 96 -0.86 26.15 -0.91
CA LEU A 96 -1.10 25.74 0.48
C LEU A 96 0.17 25.38 1.23
N ALA A 97 1.18 24.85 0.52
CA ALA A 97 2.47 24.45 1.08
C ALA A 97 3.30 25.63 1.66
N GLY A 98 2.91 26.88 1.38
CA GLY A 98 3.50 28.07 2.02
C GLY A 98 3.11 28.26 3.50
N ASP A 99 2.15 27.50 4.03
CA ASP A 99 1.80 27.50 5.46
C ASP A 99 2.78 26.59 6.24
N PRO A 100 3.39 27.07 7.35
CA PRO A 100 4.36 26.30 8.13
C PRO A 100 3.91 24.90 8.54
N ASP A 101 2.60 24.68 8.77
CA ASP A 101 2.06 23.40 9.24
C ASP A 101 1.41 22.56 8.12
N ALA A 102 1.59 22.92 6.86
CA ALA A 102 0.94 22.30 5.70
C ALA A 102 1.55 20.96 5.24
N TRP A 103 1.91 20.07 6.16
CA TRP A 103 2.46 18.74 5.82
C TRP A 103 1.54 17.94 4.88
N LYS A 104 0.21 18.10 4.98
CA LYS A 104 -0.76 17.44 4.07
C LYS A 104 -0.64 17.92 2.62
N ALA A 105 -0.34 19.20 2.41
CA ALA A 105 -0.15 19.74 1.07
C ALA A 105 1.12 19.16 0.44
N TRP A 106 2.22 19.13 1.21
CA TRP A 106 3.47 18.48 0.79
C TRP A 106 3.26 16.99 0.48
N GLN A 107 2.55 16.25 1.32
CA GLN A 107 2.20 14.86 1.03
C GLN A 107 1.38 14.70 -0.26
N SER A 108 0.46 15.64 -0.54
CA SER A 108 -0.35 15.59 -1.76
C SER A 108 0.46 15.95 -3.01
N ILE A 109 1.43 16.87 -2.89
CA ILE A 109 2.41 17.14 -3.96
C ILE A 109 3.21 15.88 -4.23
N ALA A 110 3.74 15.22 -3.20
CA ALA A 110 4.50 13.99 -3.34
C ALA A 110 3.69 12.83 -3.97
N ASP A 111 2.38 12.78 -3.72
CA ASP A 111 1.51 11.76 -4.29
C ASP A 111 1.25 11.95 -5.79
N ILE A 112 1.22 13.20 -6.28
CA ILE A 112 0.72 13.48 -7.63
C ILE A 112 1.73 14.17 -8.54
N THR A 113 2.89 14.62 -8.07
CA THR A 113 3.92 15.20 -8.94
C THR A 113 4.63 14.12 -9.77
N ASP A 114 5.03 14.47 -10.98
CA ASP A 114 5.76 13.66 -11.96
C ASP A 114 7.22 14.06 -12.02
N ASP A 115 7.58 15.13 -11.31
CA ASP A 115 8.94 15.56 -11.11
C ASP A 115 9.53 14.83 -9.89
N GLU A 116 10.57 14.03 -10.11
CA GLU A 116 11.21 13.22 -9.07
C GLU A 116 11.80 14.10 -7.95
N ASP A 117 12.48 15.19 -8.32
CA ASP A 117 13.15 16.07 -7.37
C ASP A 117 12.14 16.80 -6.48
N GLU A 118 11.05 17.30 -7.07
CA GLU A 118 9.93 17.87 -6.32
C GLU A 118 9.27 16.82 -5.42
N ARG A 119 9.12 15.57 -5.90
CA ARG A 119 8.55 14.51 -5.08
C ARG A 119 9.39 14.27 -3.83
N LEU A 120 10.70 14.08 -4.00
CA LEU A 120 11.61 13.82 -2.89
C LEU A 120 11.65 15.01 -1.94
N GLY A 121 11.76 16.24 -2.46
CA GLY A 121 11.69 17.44 -1.65
C GLY A 121 10.37 17.56 -0.87
N ALA A 122 9.24 17.21 -1.47
CA ALA A 122 7.94 17.22 -0.81
C ALA A 122 7.83 16.17 0.32
N ILE A 123 8.44 14.99 0.14
CA ILE A 123 8.53 13.96 1.18
C ILE A 123 9.33 14.46 2.38
N GLU A 124 10.50 15.06 2.12
CA GLU A 124 11.37 15.62 3.17
C GLU A 124 10.70 16.76 3.93
N GLN A 125 10.02 17.67 3.23
CA GLN A 125 9.30 18.78 3.85
C GLN A 125 8.14 18.31 4.72
N ALA A 126 7.37 17.32 4.26
CA ALA A 126 6.32 16.71 5.06
C ALA A 126 6.88 16.08 6.35
N ALA A 127 8.00 15.36 6.24
CA ALA A 127 8.67 14.74 7.38
C ALA A 127 9.17 15.80 8.37
N GLY A 128 9.87 16.85 7.90
CA GLY A 128 10.37 17.93 8.74
C GLY A 128 9.28 18.67 9.52
N ILE A 129 8.15 18.99 8.86
CA ILE A 129 7.00 19.63 9.51
C ILE A 129 6.40 18.70 10.57
N LEU A 130 6.18 17.42 10.25
CA LEU A 130 5.60 16.47 11.20
C LEU A 130 6.51 16.24 12.40
N THR A 131 7.83 16.16 12.21
CA THR A 131 8.82 16.04 13.29
C THR A 131 8.75 17.24 14.23
N ARG A 132 8.69 18.47 13.68
CA ARG A 132 8.50 19.68 14.49
C ARG A 132 7.19 19.65 15.28
N LEU A 133 6.10 19.21 14.66
CA LEU A 133 4.79 19.08 15.33
C LEU A 133 4.77 17.96 16.39
N CYS A 134 5.70 17.02 16.32
CA CYS A 134 5.82 15.91 17.26
C CYS A 134 6.91 16.12 18.34
N ALA A 135 7.54 17.29 18.42
CA ALA A 135 8.62 17.55 19.38
C ALA A 135 8.16 17.65 20.85
N GLY A 136 6.85 17.78 21.11
CA GLY A 136 6.29 17.95 22.45
C GLY A 136 5.92 16.63 23.14
N PRO A 137 5.77 16.60 24.47
CA PRO A 137 5.40 15.38 25.21
C PRO A 137 3.93 14.94 25.01
N GLU A 138 3.04 15.85 24.63
CA GLU A 138 1.58 15.61 24.56
C GLU A 138 1.07 15.34 23.14
N VAL A 139 1.87 14.67 22.30
CA VAL A 139 1.50 14.41 20.91
C VAL A 139 0.38 13.36 20.83
N PRO A 140 -0.69 13.62 20.04
CA PRO A 140 -1.71 12.61 19.78
C PRO A 140 -1.14 11.41 19.02
N GLU A 141 -1.50 10.19 19.40
CA GLU A 141 -1.02 8.94 18.76
C GLU A 141 -1.20 8.94 17.23
N LEU A 142 -2.32 9.49 16.72
CA LEU A 142 -2.57 9.59 15.29
C LEU A 142 -1.53 10.48 14.57
N LEU A 143 -1.10 11.58 15.21
CA LEU A 143 -0.09 12.46 14.64
C LEU A 143 1.29 11.84 14.71
N LEU A 144 1.60 11.16 15.82
CA LEU A 144 2.82 10.39 16.01
C LEU A 144 2.98 9.32 14.91
N GLY A 145 1.93 8.52 14.68
CA GLY A 145 1.94 7.51 13.60
C GLY A 145 2.21 8.12 12.22
N ARG A 146 1.59 9.27 11.91
CA ARG A 146 1.83 9.98 10.64
C ARG A 146 3.26 10.51 10.51
N CYS A 147 3.85 10.98 11.62
CA CYS A 147 5.22 11.43 11.64
C CYS A 147 6.20 10.29 11.36
N ILE A 148 6.01 9.15 12.04
CA ILE A 148 6.81 7.95 11.84
C ILE A 148 6.75 7.49 10.38
N ASP A 149 5.54 7.39 9.82
CA ASP A 149 5.35 6.99 8.42
C ASP A 149 6.03 7.99 7.46
N SER A 150 5.97 9.29 7.76
CA SER A 150 6.63 10.32 6.94
C SER A 150 8.16 10.26 7.02
N LEU A 151 8.73 10.00 8.19
CA LEU A 151 10.17 9.81 8.39
C LEU A 151 10.66 8.56 7.64
N VAL A 152 9.90 7.48 7.70
CA VAL A 152 10.15 6.26 6.92
C VAL A 152 10.14 6.53 5.42
N HIS A 153 9.13 7.23 4.90
CA HIS A 153 9.09 7.58 3.46
C HIS A 153 10.30 8.45 3.06
N ALA A 154 10.77 9.32 3.95
CA ALA A 154 11.97 10.14 3.76
C ALA A 154 13.29 9.36 3.96
N HIS A 155 13.24 8.04 4.24
CA HIS A 155 14.38 7.20 4.58
C HIS A 155 15.17 7.68 5.83
N GLN A 156 14.50 8.43 6.72
CA GLN A 156 15.04 8.91 7.99
C GLN A 156 14.75 7.88 9.10
N PHE A 157 15.21 6.64 8.89
CA PHE A 157 14.87 5.49 9.75
C PHE A 157 15.32 5.67 11.21
N GLU A 158 16.49 6.27 11.42
CA GLU A 158 17.00 6.52 12.77
C GLU A 158 16.15 7.54 13.54
N ALA A 159 15.73 8.62 12.88
CA ALA A 159 14.80 9.58 13.48
C ALA A 159 13.43 8.95 13.76
N ALA A 160 12.93 8.09 12.86
CA ALA A 160 11.69 7.34 13.08
C ALA A 160 11.80 6.42 14.31
N ARG A 161 12.91 5.70 14.46
CA ARG A 161 13.20 4.83 15.61
C ARG A 161 13.23 5.61 16.91
N GLN A 162 14.00 6.69 16.96
CA GLN A 162 14.10 7.56 18.14
C GLN A 162 12.73 8.11 18.55
N LEU A 163 11.90 8.50 17.58
CA LEU A 163 10.57 9.01 17.85
C LEU A 163 9.64 7.94 18.45
N VAL A 164 9.71 6.69 17.97
CA VAL A 164 8.96 5.57 18.57
C VAL A 164 9.43 5.31 20.01
N GLU A 165 10.74 5.34 20.26
CA GLU A 165 11.32 5.11 21.58
C GLU A 165 10.96 6.22 22.57
N GLN A 166 11.04 7.48 22.15
CA GLN A 166 10.68 8.64 22.97
C GLN A 166 9.20 8.66 23.37
N HIS A 167 8.31 8.13 22.51
CA HIS A 167 6.87 8.12 22.74
C HIS A 167 6.30 6.71 22.92
N PHE A 168 7.10 5.76 23.38
CA PHE A 168 6.71 4.35 23.49
C PHE A 168 5.41 4.15 24.27
N ASP A 169 5.25 4.85 25.41
CA ASP A 169 4.08 4.75 26.29
C ASP A 169 2.81 5.44 25.74
N ARG A 170 2.90 6.09 24.57
CA ARG A 170 1.77 6.81 23.94
C ARG A 170 0.98 5.96 22.97
N PHE A 171 1.50 4.80 22.57
CA PHE A 171 0.79 3.88 21.70
C PHE A 171 -0.30 3.14 22.49
N GLY A 172 -1.45 2.91 21.87
CA GLY A 172 -2.59 2.23 22.52
C GLY A 172 -2.29 0.80 23.00
N ALA A 173 -1.22 0.18 22.49
CA ALA A 173 -0.70 -1.09 22.97
C ALA A 173 0.84 -1.18 22.77
N PRO A 174 1.61 -1.72 23.74
CA PRO A 174 3.05 -1.93 23.58
C PRO A 174 3.42 -2.76 22.34
N ALA A 175 2.59 -3.75 21.99
CA ALA A 175 2.78 -4.58 20.80
C ALA A 175 2.77 -3.76 19.49
N GLU A 176 2.12 -2.60 19.46
CA GLU A 176 2.05 -1.76 18.26
C GLU A 176 3.30 -0.88 18.11
N ALA A 177 3.79 -0.28 19.20
CA ALA A 177 5.06 0.45 19.21
C ALA A 177 6.22 -0.47 18.78
N VAL A 178 6.29 -1.67 19.38
CA VAL A 178 7.28 -2.69 19.04
C VAL A 178 7.13 -3.18 17.60
N ASN A 179 5.90 -3.32 17.09
CA ASN A 179 5.67 -3.68 15.70
C ASN A 179 6.23 -2.62 14.74
N ARG A 180 6.09 -1.33 15.07
CA ARG A 180 6.65 -0.23 14.28
C ARG A 180 8.17 -0.22 14.27
N LEU A 181 8.82 -0.46 15.42
CA LEU A 181 10.29 -0.63 15.47
C LEU A 181 10.74 -1.75 14.52
N ALA A 182 10.03 -2.88 14.53
CA ALA A 182 10.33 -3.99 13.63
C ALA A 182 10.21 -3.60 12.15
N ASP A 183 9.16 -2.86 11.78
CA ASP A 183 8.94 -2.39 10.40
C ASP A 183 10.06 -1.41 9.97
N ILE A 184 10.47 -0.50 10.86
CA ILE A 184 11.55 0.47 10.62
C ILE A 184 12.91 -0.23 10.43
N HIS A 185 13.27 -1.17 11.30
CA HIS A 185 14.53 -1.92 11.15
C HIS A 185 14.54 -2.73 9.85
N TYR A 186 13.41 -3.31 9.45
CA TYR A 186 13.32 -4.05 8.19
C TYR A 186 13.58 -3.13 6.99
N GLN A 187 12.96 -1.95 6.96
CA GLN A 187 13.17 -0.96 5.89
C GLN A 187 14.58 -0.38 5.88
N ALA A 188 15.27 -0.36 7.03
CA ALA A 188 16.68 0.01 7.13
C ALA A 188 17.65 -1.11 6.71
N GLY A 189 17.15 -2.31 6.36
CA GLY A 189 17.95 -3.49 6.03
C GLY A 189 18.56 -4.22 7.24
N ASP A 190 18.17 -3.85 8.46
CA ASP A 190 18.60 -4.49 9.69
C ASP A 190 17.66 -5.65 10.06
N PHE A 191 17.75 -6.73 9.28
CA PHE A 191 16.81 -7.84 9.37
C PHE A 191 16.85 -8.57 10.71
N ARG A 192 18.01 -8.60 11.38
CA ARG A 192 18.15 -9.24 12.69
C ARG A 192 17.34 -8.51 13.76
N ASN A 193 17.50 -7.19 13.87
CA ASN A 193 16.70 -6.42 14.82
C ASN A 193 15.23 -6.36 14.39
N ALA A 194 14.96 -6.29 13.08
CA ALA A 194 13.60 -6.37 12.56
C ALA A 194 12.88 -7.63 13.05
N PHE A 195 13.51 -8.79 12.89
CA PHE A 195 12.97 -10.07 13.37
C PHE A 195 12.80 -10.08 14.89
N SER A 196 13.81 -9.65 15.65
CA SER A 196 13.77 -9.59 17.11
C SER A 196 12.57 -8.78 17.61
N TYR A 197 12.40 -7.55 17.11
CA TYR A 197 11.26 -6.72 17.46
C TYR A 197 9.93 -7.31 16.94
N LYS A 198 9.90 -7.95 15.75
CA LYS A 198 8.66 -8.56 15.27
C LYS A 198 8.21 -9.73 16.13
N LEU A 199 9.16 -10.54 16.60
CA LEU A 199 8.90 -11.63 17.54
C LEU A 199 8.40 -11.07 18.87
N ARG A 200 9.03 -10.01 19.39
CA ARG A 200 8.56 -9.33 20.61
C ARG A 200 7.14 -8.76 20.45
N ALA A 201 6.82 -8.18 19.30
CA ALA A 201 5.47 -7.71 19.01
C ALA A 201 4.44 -8.85 18.95
N LEU A 202 4.86 -10.04 18.53
CA LEU A 202 4.05 -11.26 18.49
C LEU A 202 3.79 -11.80 19.91
N GLU A 203 4.81 -11.82 20.77
CA GLU A 203 4.71 -12.19 22.19
C GLU A 203 3.79 -11.26 23.00
N LEU A 204 3.81 -9.97 22.67
CA LEU A 204 3.01 -8.95 23.34
C LEU A 204 1.55 -8.88 22.86
N LEU A 205 1.11 -9.75 21.93
CA LEU A 205 -0.28 -9.78 21.51
C LEU A 205 -1.18 -10.20 22.70
N PRO A 206 -2.17 -9.39 23.10
CA PRO A 206 -3.07 -9.78 24.17
C PRO A 206 -3.81 -11.09 23.87
N ALA A 207 -3.98 -11.93 24.91
CA ALA A 207 -4.70 -13.20 24.83
C ALA A 207 -6.17 -13.08 24.37
N GLN A 208 -6.75 -11.88 24.46
CA GLN A 208 -8.14 -11.57 24.09
C GLN A 208 -8.30 -10.95 22.68
N ILE A 209 -7.28 -10.96 21.81
CA ILE A 209 -7.48 -10.47 20.43
C ILE A 209 -8.29 -11.48 19.62
N ILE A 210 -9.61 -11.42 19.75
CA ILE A 210 -10.55 -11.87 18.73
C ILE A 210 -11.75 -10.92 18.74
N GLN A 211 -11.65 -9.81 18.01
CA GLN A 211 -12.84 -9.32 17.32
C GLN A 211 -12.63 -9.57 15.83
N PRO A 212 -13.45 -10.41 15.18
CA PRO A 212 -13.45 -10.43 13.72
C PRO A 212 -13.81 -9.02 13.27
N LYS A 213 -12.84 -8.27 12.73
CA LYS A 213 -13.17 -7.07 11.96
C LYS A 213 -14.20 -7.48 10.90
N SER A 214 -15.24 -6.66 10.78
CA SER A 214 -16.36 -6.78 9.87
C SER A 214 -15.96 -7.35 8.51
N ALA A 215 -16.84 -8.19 7.94
CA ALA A 215 -16.74 -8.86 6.64
C ALA A 215 -15.68 -8.23 5.73
N ARG A 216 -14.58 -8.98 5.53
CA ARG A 216 -13.57 -8.66 4.51
C ARG A 216 -14.27 -8.34 3.20
N SER A 217 -13.76 -7.36 2.44
CA SER A 217 -14.16 -7.20 1.05
C SER A 217 -14.03 -8.55 0.38
N VAL A 218 -15.15 -9.10 -0.06
CA VAL A 218 -15.17 -10.34 -0.83
C VAL A 218 -14.37 -10.03 -2.08
N PHE A 219 -13.21 -10.68 -2.23
CA PHE A 219 -12.47 -10.64 -3.48
C PHE A 219 -13.42 -11.14 -4.57
N ASP A 220 -13.68 -10.31 -5.58
CA ASP A 220 -14.45 -10.69 -6.76
C ASP A 220 -13.45 -11.02 -7.87
N PRO A 221 -13.25 -12.30 -8.23
CA PRO A 221 -12.32 -12.69 -9.29
C PRO A 221 -12.58 -12.00 -10.63
N ARG A 222 -13.82 -11.52 -10.87
CA ARG A 222 -14.14 -10.76 -12.09
C ARG A 222 -13.53 -9.36 -12.06
N LEU A 223 -13.56 -8.69 -10.90
CA LEU A 223 -12.88 -7.40 -10.74
C LEU A 223 -11.37 -7.58 -10.86
N ALA A 224 -10.81 -8.66 -10.31
CA ALA A 224 -9.39 -8.96 -10.45
C ALA A 224 -9.00 -9.24 -11.90
N MET A 225 -9.81 -10.01 -12.64
CA MET A 225 -9.60 -10.25 -14.06
C MET A 225 -9.67 -8.95 -14.87
N GLN A 226 -10.66 -8.10 -14.61
CA GLN A 226 -10.77 -6.79 -15.27
C GLN A 226 -9.56 -5.92 -14.95
N ALA A 227 -9.13 -5.88 -13.69
CA ALA A 227 -7.96 -5.09 -13.29
C ALA A 227 -6.66 -5.57 -13.96
N LEU A 228 -6.48 -6.89 -14.08
CA LEU A 228 -5.38 -7.50 -14.83
C LEU A 228 -5.45 -7.12 -16.32
N GLN A 229 -6.62 -7.21 -16.95
CA GLN A 229 -6.82 -6.84 -18.36
C GLN A 229 -6.54 -5.36 -18.62
N ASP A 230 -7.08 -4.46 -17.78
CA ASP A 230 -6.87 -3.02 -17.86
C ASP A 230 -5.38 -2.67 -17.77
N LEU A 231 -4.68 -3.20 -16.76
CA LEU A 231 -3.28 -2.87 -16.56
C LEU A 231 -2.39 -3.47 -17.64
N THR A 232 -2.64 -4.70 -18.08
CA THR A 232 -1.86 -5.31 -19.18
C THR A 232 -2.06 -4.58 -20.50
N ALA A 233 -3.24 -4.00 -20.76
CA ALA A 233 -3.45 -3.11 -21.91
C ALA A 233 -2.62 -1.83 -21.82
N LEU A 234 -2.51 -1.22 -20.63
CA LEU A 234 -1.63 -0.07 -20.40
C LEU A 234 -0.15 -0.44 -20.60
N LEU A 235 0.30 -1.56 -20.02
CA LEU A 235 1.68 -2.03 -20.15
C LEU A 235 2.08 -2.30 -21.60
N ARG A 236 1.16 -2.85 -22.42
CA ARG A 236 1.37 -3.00 -23.89
C ARG A 236 1.52 -1.64 -24.57
N THR A 237 0.66 -0.68 -24.22
CA THR A 237 0.71 0.68 -24.78
C THR A 237 2.00 1.40 -24.41
N TRP A 238 2.55 1.11 -23.24
CA TRP A 238 3.84 1.64 -22.78
C TRP A 238 5.05 0.77 -23.19
N GLU A 239 4.84 -0.25 -24.02
CA GLU A 239 5.87 -1.12 -24.59
C GLU A 239 6.71 -1.89 -23.54
N PHE A 240 6.16 -2.16 -22.36
CA PHE A 240 6.81 -3.06 -21.39
C PHE A 240 6.65 -4.52 -21.82
N ARG A 241 7.71 -5.31 -21.61
CA ARG A 241 7.60 -6.78 -21.62
C ARG A 241 7.15 -7.23 -20.24
N PHE A 242 6.02 -7.92 -20.19
CA PHE A 242 5.40 -8.37 -18.94
C PHE A 242 4.74 -9.74 -19.11
N PHE A 243 4.41 -10.36 -18.00
CA PHE A 243 3.67 -11.63 -17.94
C PHE A 243 2.89 -11.71 -16.61
N PRO A 244 1.72 -12.37 -16.56
CA PRO A 244 1.14 -12.79 -15.29
C PRO A 244 2.14 -13.68 -14.57
N MET A 245 2.38 -13.46 -13.29
CA MET A 245 3.38 -14.21 -12.52
C MET A 245 2.78 -14.82 -11.25
N ALA A 246 3.59 -15.58 -10.50
CA ALA A 246 3.22 -16.11 -9.18
C ALA A 246 1.77 -16.63 -9.08
N GLY A 247 0.94 -16.11 -8.16
CA GLY A 247 -0.40 -16.62 -7.88
C GLY A 247 -1.34 -16.46 -9.07
N THR A 248 -1.16 -15.37 -9.81
CA THR A 248 -1.92 -15.08 -11.04
C THR A 248 -1.61 -16.09 -12.14
N LEU A 249 -0.33 -16.37 -12.40
CA LEU A 249 0.04 -17.40 -13.39
C LEU A 249 -0.39 -18.80 -12.94
N LEU A 250 -0.21 -19.12 -11.66
CA LEU A 250 -0.59 -20.40 -11.08
C LEU A 250 -2.09 -20.67 -11.30
N GLY A 251 -2.96 -19.69 -11.03
CA GLY A 251 -4.39 -19.83 -11.29
C GLY A 251 -4.69 -20.04 -12.77
N LEU A 252 -4.13 -19.20 -13.65
CA LEU A 252 -4.38 -19.27 -15.10
C LEU A 252 -3.95 -20.61 -15.70
N VAL A 253 -2.81 -21.15 -15.28
CA VAL A 253 -2.25 -22.41 -15.83
C VAL A 253 -2.86 -23.64 -15.18
N ARG A 254 -3.01 -23.66 -13.84
CA ARG A 254 -3.47 -24.85 -13.11
C ARG A 254 -4.99 -24.99 -13.14
N ASP A 255 -5.70 -23.89 -12.88
CA ASP A 255 -7.13 -23.90 -12.59
C ASP A 255 -7.95 -23.32 -13.77
N GLY A 256 -7.28 -22.75 -14.78
CA GLY A 256 -7.93 -22.10 -15.91
C GLY A 256 -8.66 -20.80 -15.55
N ALA A 257 -8.40 -20.24 -14.36
CA ALA A 257 -9.02 -19.04 -13.81
C ALA A 257 -8.16 -18.43 -12.70
N LEU A 258 -8.38 -17.17 -12.35
CA LEU A 258 -7.71 -16.57 -11.18
C LEU A 258 -8.13 -17.28 -9.89
N LEU A 259 -7.20 -17.39 -8.94
CA LEU A 259 -7.44 -18.06 -7.67
C LEU A 259 -8.52 -17.32 -6.86
N PRO A 260 -9.61 -17.97 -6.41
CA PRO A 260 -10.71 -17.31 -5.70
C PRO A 260 -10.33 -16.68 -4.34
N HIS A 261 -9.16 -17.04 -3.84
CA HIS A 261 -8.66 -16.61 -2.53
C HIS A 261 -7.44 -15.70 -2.62
N ASP A 262 -6.93 -15.42 -3.83
CA ASP A 262 -5.93 -14.38 -4.02
C ASP A 262 -6.52 -13.03 -3.67
N ARG A 263 -5.67 -12.09 -3.23
CA ARG A 263 -6.13 -10.76 -2.82
C ARG A 263 -5.57 -9.66 -3.72
N ASP A 264 -4.68 -10.07 -4.60
CA ASP A 264 -3.78 -9.31 -5.41
C ASP A 264 -3.68 -9.98 -6.77
N VAL A 265 -3.26 -9.18 -7.75
CA VAL A 265 -2.83 -9.65 -9.06
C VAL A 265 -1.32 -9.47 -9.13
N ASP A 266 -0.60 -10.51 -9.47
CA ASP A 266 0.85 -10.52 -9.60
C ASP A 266 1.25 -10.40 -11.07
N ILE A 267 2.06 -9.40 -11.41
CA ILE A 267 2.58 -9.19 -12.75
C ILE A 267 4.10 -9.06 -12.71
N GLY A 268 4.78 -9.88 -13.50
CA GLY A 268 6.20 -9.78 -13.74
C GLY A 268 6.47 -8.81 -14.89
N LEU A 269 7.42 -7.92 -14.68
CA LEU A 269 7.96 -6.99 -15.69
C LEU A 269 9.42 -7.33 -15.94
N PHE A 270 9.89 -7.24 -17.17
CA PHE A 270 11.33 -7.24 -17.42
C PHE A 270 11.89 -5.83 -17.23
N ARG A 271 13.05 -5.71 -16.57
CA ARG A 271 13.73 -4.42 -16.43
C ARG A 271 13.86 -3.75 -17.80
N PRO A 272 13.39 -2.51 -17.97
CA PRO A 272 13.55 -1.78 -19.22
C PRO A 272 15.03 -1.64 -19.59
N LYS A 273 15.32 -1.61 -20.89
CA LYS A 273 16.67 -1.32 -21.38
C LYS A 273 17.07 0.10 -20.95
N ALA A 274 18.38 0.32 -20.76
CA ALA A 274 18.90 1.65 -20.47
C ALA A 274 18.38 2.69 -21.47
N GLY A 275 17.87 3.82 -20.96
CA GLY A 275 17.26 4.90 -21.74
C GLY A 275 15.76 4.73 -22.01
N MET A 276 15.15 3.61 -21.64
CA MET A 276 13.69 3.47 -21.62
C MET A 276 13.11 4.00 -20.30
N PRO A 277 11.89 4.55 -20.30
CA PRO A 277 11.23 5.02 -19.09
C PRO A 277 11.02 3.91 -18.06
N ASP A 278 11.16 4.25 -16.79
CA ASP A 278 10.84 3.35 -15.69
C ASP A 278 9.31 3.20 -15.54
N ILE A 279 8.86 2.07 -15.01
CA ILE A 279 7.43 1.81 -14.79
C ILE A 279 6.84 2.78 -13.77
N ALA A 280 7.62 3.18 -12.76
CA ALA A 280 7.18 4.13 -11.74
C ALA A 280 6.78 5.48 -12.36
N ASP A 281 7.56 5.96 -13.34
CA ASP A 281 7.28 7.20 -14.07
C ASP A 281 5.99 7.09 -14.87
N ARG A 282 5.80 5.97 -15.57
CA ARG A 282 4.59 5.72 -16.37
C ARG A 282 3.34 5.65 -15.51
N ILE A 283 3.43 5.00 -14.34
CA ILE A 283 2.32 4.95 -13.38
C ILE A 283 1.99 6.35 -12.86
N ARG A 284 2.99 7.15 -12.47
CA ARG A 284 2.79 8.51 -11.94
C ARG A 284 2.18 9.48 -12.95
N MET A 285 2.55 9.35 -14.22
CA MET A 285 1.97 10.16 -15.30
C MET A 285 0.55 9.73 -15.66
N HIS A 286 0.12 8.53 -15.29
CA HIS A 286 -1.19 8.02 -15.69
C HIS A 286 -2.30 8.57 -14.78
N PRO A 287 -3.33 9.25 -15.33
CA PRO A 287 -4.34 9.95 -14.52
C PRO A 287 -5.24 9.02 -13.70
N GLY A 288 -5.31 7.74 -14.07
CA GLY A 288 -6.14 6.74 -13.40
C GLY A 288 -5.40 5.84 -12.41
N LEU A 289 -4.08 6.01 -12.26
CA LEU A 289 -3.27 5.19 -11.36
C LEU A 289 -2.63 6.04 -10.26
N ILE A 290 -2.42 5.44 -9.11
CA ILE A 290 -1.73 6.06 -7.98
C ILE A 290 -0.63 5.12 -7.54
N LEU A 291 0.59 5.64 -7.48
CA LEU A 291 1.73 4.97 -6.88
C LEU A 291 1.98 5.56 -5.50
N ARG A 292 2.46 4.74 -4.56
CA ARG A 292 2.86 5.27 -3.25
C ARG A 292 3.98 6.31 -3.43
N ARG A 293 3.91 7.39 -2.65
CA ARG A 293 4.90 8.48 -2.70
C ARG A 293 6.34 8.00 -2.43
N ASP A 294 6.50 6.99 -1.60
CA ASP A 294 7.80 6.44 -1.20
C ASP A 294 8.40 5.44 -2.20
N ALA A 295 7.64 5.00 -3.21
CA ALA A 295 8.19 4.18 -4.28
C ALA A 295 9.25 4.99 -5.06
N ARG A 296 10.34 4.36 -5.45
CA ARG A 296 11.44 5.04 -6.16
C ARG A 296 11.67 4.44 -7.54
N ILE A 297 12.20 5.25 -8.44
CA ILE A 297 12.63 4.80 -9.77
C ILE A 297 13.71 3.74 -9.61
N GLY A 298 13.64 2.66 -10.38
CA GLY A 298 14.64 1.59 -10.36
C GLY A 298 14.39 0.47 -9.36
N GLU A 299 13.42 0.62 -8.45
CA GLU A 299 13.03 -0.45 -7.53
C GLU A 299 12.53 -1.71 -8.27
N ARG A 300 12.54 -2.84 -7.56
CA ARG A 300 12.06 -4.14 -8.07
C ARG A 300 10.61 -4.44 -7.79
N TYR A 301 9.93 -3.63 -6.97
CA TYR A 301 8.59 -3.92 -6.52
C TYR A 301 7.74 -2.66 -6.44
N TYR A 302 6.57 -2.70 -7.08
CA TYR A 302 5.59 -1.64 -7.02
C TYR A 302 4.22 -2.21 -6.71
N ALA A 303 3.61 -1.74 -5.62
CA ALA A 303 2.22 -2.03 -5.29
C ALA A 303 1.33 -0.86 -5.70
N ILE A 304 0.31 -1.16 -6.49
CA ILE A 304 -0.73 -0.20 -6.87
C ILE A 304 -2.11 -0.75 -6.54
N PHE A 305 -3.10 0.13 -6.54
CA PHE A 305 -4.50 -0.26 -6.33
C PHE A 305 -5.34 0.25 -7.49
N HIS A 306 -6.02 -0.66 -8.19
CA HIS A 306 -6.85 -0.34 -9.34
C HIS A 306 -8.23 -0.96 -9.17
N GLN A 307 -9.28 -0.15 -9.26
CA GLN A 307 -10.68 -0.57 -9.17
C GLN A 307 -11.08 -1.44 -7.96
N GLY A 308 -10.38 -1.34 -6.82
CA GLY A 308 -10.67 -2.19 -5.66
C GLY A 308 -9.77 -3.42 -5.52
N VAL A 309 -8.83 -3.60 -6.43
CA VAL A 309 -7.91 -4.75 -6.50
C VAL A 309 -6.47 -4.25 -6.28
N ALA A 310 -5.74 -4.93 -5.41
CA ALA A 310 -4.31 -4.72 -5.27
C ALA A 310 -3.57 -5.38 -6.45
N ILE A 311 -2.56 -4.71 -6.99
CA ILE A 311 -1.73 -5.24 -8.06
C ILE A 311 -0.27 -5.07 -7.65
N ASP A 312 0.45 -6.18 -7.65
CA ASP A 312 1.85 -6.27 -7.31
C ASP A 312 2.67 -6.45 -8.60
N LEU A 313 3.55 -5.49 -8.87
CA LEU A 313 4.42 -5.46 -10.03
C LEU A 313 5.84 -5.81 -9.59
N PHE A 314 6.39 -6.90 -10.11
CA PHE A 314 7.75 -7.34 -9.81
C PHE A 314 8.66 -7.21 -11.03
N VAL A 315 9.65 -6.33 -10.92
CA VAL A 315 10.66 -6.13 -11.97
C VAL A 315 11.71 -7.23 -11.88
N HIS A 316 11.96 -7.87 -13.02
CA HIS A 316 12.90 -8.96 -13.23
C HIS A 316 14.17 -8.40 -13.88
N ASP A 317 15.26 -8.46 -13.14
CA ASP A 317 16.60 -8.09 -13.59
C ASP A 317 17.36 -9.31 -14.12
N PRO A 318 18.15 -9.18 -15.21
CA PRO A 318 19.07 -10.21 -15.64
C PRO A 318 20.10 -10.56 -14.55
N ALA A 319 20.27 -11.86 -14.25
CA ALA A 319 21.29 -12.37 -13.35
C ALA A 319 22.18 -13.37 -14.09
N GLY A 320 23.19 -12.83 -14.78
CA GLY A 320 23.98 -13.62 -15.74
C GLY A 320 23.19 -13.99 -17.00
N PRO A 321 23.65 -14.98 -17.78
CA PRO A 321 23.02 -15.38 -19.03
C PRO A 321 21.76 -16.23 -18.85
N ASP A 322 21.66 -16.97 -17.75
CA ASP A 322 20.66 -18.05 -17.63
C ASP A 322 19.58 -17.79 -16.58
N HIS A 323 19.64 -16.67 -15.84
CA HIS A 323 18.70 -16.41 -14.76
C HIS A 323 18.12 -14.99 -14.80
N LEU A 324 17.02 -14.84 -14.08
CA LEU A 324 16.35 -13.60 -13.75
C LEU A 324 16.22 -13.50 -12.22
N LEU A 325 16.39 -12.30 -11.68
CA LEU A 325 16.14 -11.96 -10.28
C LEU A 325 14.95 -11.04 -10.18
N CYS A 326 14.03 -11.33 -9.28
CA CYS A 326 13.01 -10.38 -8.83
C CYS A 326 12.93 -10.42 -7.31
N GLY A 327 12.42 -9.37 -6.69
CA GLY A 327 12.40 -9.26 -5.24
C GLY A 327 11.53 -8.12 -4.76
N VAL A 328 11.44 -7.96 -3.45
CA VAL A 328 10.62 -6.92 -2.82
C VAL A 328 11.35 -5.59 -2.64
N SER A 329 12.68 -5.60 -2.77
CA SER A 329 13.53 -4.40 -2.73
C SER A 329 14.91 -4.67 -3.35
N ASP A 330 15.76 -3.64 -3.39
CA ASP A 330 17.19 -3.75 -3.74
C ASP A 330 18.11 -3.82 -2.50
N ILE A 331 17.54 -3.95 -1.30
CA ILE A 331 18.33 -4.08 -0.07
C ILE A 331 19.02 -5.45 -0.08
N PRO A 332 20.36 -5.51 0.07
CA PRO A 332 21.08 -6.77 0.10
C PRO A 332 20.57 -7.70 1.20
N GLY A 333 20.26 -8.95 0.86
CA GLY A 333 19.73 -9.94 1.81
C GLY A 333 18.21 -9.87 2.01
N ASP A 334 17.50 -8.93 1.39
CA ASP A 334 16.04 -8.94 1.41
C ASP A 334 15.46 -10.08 0.56
N ILE A 335 14.14 -10.25 0.61
CA ILE A 335 13.42 -11.28 -0.15
C ILE A 335 13.62 -11.07 -1.65
N GLN A 336 14.28 -12.03 -2.26
CA GLN A 336 14.45 -12.13 -3.71
C GLN A 336 14.35 -13.59 -4.14
N TRP A 337 13.93 -13.78 -5.39
CA TRP A 337 13.82 -15.07 -6.05
C TRP A 337 14.68 -15.08 -7.30
N LYS A 338 15.42 -16.16 -7.50
CA LYS A 338 16.16 -16.44 -8.73
C LYS A 338 15.45 -17.52 -9.52
N LEU A 339 15.08 -17.19 -10.75
CA LEU A 339 14.36 -18.07 -11.66
C LEU A 339 15.20 -18.31 -12.91
N THR A 340 15.08 -19.49 -13.51
CA THR A 340 15.72 -19.78 -14.79
C THR A 340 15.12 -18.86 -15.85
N ARG A 341 15.96 -18.28 -16.71
CA ARG A 341 15.53 -17.42 -17.82
C ARG A 341 14.57 -18.19 -18.73
N PHE A 342 13.51 -17.50 -19.15
CA PHE A 342 12.47 -17.96 -20.05
C PHE A 342 12.17 -16.88 -21.07
N ASP A 343 11.65 -17.31 -22.22
CA ASP A 343 11.02 -16.42 -23.18
C ASP A 343 9.52 -16.35 -22.91
N LEU A 344 8.81 -15.51 -23.67
CA LEU A 344 7.37 -15.38 -23.54
C LEU A 344 6.67 -15.91 -24.79
N ILE A 345 5.56 -16.61 -24.58
CA ILE A 345 4.67 -17.13 -25.63
C ILE A 345 3.25 -16.59 -25.43
N GLU A 346 2.50 -16.49 -26.52
CA GLU A 346 1.07 -16.15 -26.47
C GLU A 346 0.23 -17.43 -26.36
N VAL A 347 -0.68 -17.46 -25.38
CA VAL A 347 -1.55 -18.60 -25.10
C VAL A 347 -2.95 -18.12 -24.72
N GLY A 348 -3.98 -18.80 -25.22
CA GLY A 348 -5.36 -18.60 -24.79
C GLY A 348 -5.63 -19.32 -23.46
N LEU A 349 -5.81 -18.57 -22.37
CA LEU A 349 -6.15 -19.10 -21.04
C LEU A 349 -7.30 -18.28 -20.43
N ALA A 350 -8.20 -18.95 -19.69
CA ALA A 350 -9.35 -18.31 -19.04
C ALA A 350 -10.20 -17.44 -19.98
N GLY A 351 -10.32 -17.83 -21.26
CA GLY A 351 -11.07 -17.08 -22.27
C GLY A 351 -10.42 -15.78 -22.76
N SER A 352 -9.14 -15.54 -22.45
CA SER A 352 -8.37 -14.36 -22.89
C SER A 352 -7.01 -14.78 -23.46
N GLN A 353 -6.39 -13.92 -24.28
CA GLN A 353 -5.04 -14.12 -24.78
C GLN A 353 -4.02 -13.52 -23.81
N TRP A 354 -3.07 -14.33 -23.37
CA TRP A 354 -2.03 -13.96 -22.41
C TRP A 354 -0.64 -14.21 -22.95
N THR A 355 0.29 -13.37 -22.55
CA THR A 355 1.72 -13.56 -22.76
C THR A 355 2.29 -14.16 -21.47
N ILE A 356 2.73 -15.42 -21.52
CA ILE A 356 3.20 -16.19 -20.36
C ILE A 356 4.60 -16.78 -20.62
N PRO A 357 5.33 -17.27 -19.60
CA PRO A 357 6.59 -17.99 -19.81
C PRO A 357 6.45 -19.14 -20.81
N ASP A 358 7.45 -19.34 -21.68
CA ASP A 358 7.52 -20.42 -22.67
C ASP A 358 7.54 -21.83 -22.05
N LYS A 359 7.96 -21.90 -20.79
CA LYS A 359 7.98 -23.12 -19.96
C LYS A 359 7.25 -22.85 -18.63
N PRO A 360 5.91 -22.70 -18.64
CA PRO A 360 5.16 -22.27 -17.47
C PRO A 360 5.24 -23.29 -16.32
N GLU A 361 5.29 -24.59 -16.61
CA GLU A 361 5.42 -25.63 -15.59
C GLU A 361 6.76 -25.54 -14.85
N ARG A 362 7.85 -25.24 -15.56
CA ARG A 362 9.17 -25.04 -14.95
C ARG A 362 9.16 -23.81 -14.04
N TYR A 363 8.61 -22.69 -14.53
CA TYR A 363 8.48 -21.47 -13.73
C TYR A 363 7.71 -21.73 -12.43
N LEU A 364 6.57 -22.44 -12.52
CA LEU A 364 5.73 -22.75 -11.35
C LEU A 364 6.42 -23.76 -10.42
N GLU A 365 7.15 -24.74 -10.96
CA GLU A 365 7.93 -25.68 -10.16
C GLU A 365 9.08 -25.00 -9.42
N GLU A 366 9.81 -24.07 -10.05
CA GLU A 366 10.86 -23.29 -9.38
C GLU A 366 10.26 -22.39 -8.28
N THR A 367 9.08 -21.82 -8.52
CA THR A 367 8.43 -20.90 -7.58
C THR A 367 7.79 -21.61 -6.39
N TYR A 368 7.10 -22.73 -6.61
CA TYR A 368 6.24 -23.42 -5.63
C TYR A 368 6.73 -24.83 -5.24
N GLY A 369 7.71 -25.38 -5.96
CA GLY A 369 8.21 -26.74 -5.78
C GLY A 369 7.50 -27.78 -6.64
N ALA A 370 8.03 -29.02 -6.65
CA ALA A 370 7.55 -30.13 -7.49
C ALA A 370 6.05 -30.46 -7.31
N SER A 371 5.46 -30.13 -6.16
CA SER A 371 4.05 -30.38 -5.85
C SER A 371 3.11 -29.22 -6.17
N TRP A 372 3.53 -28.23 -6.98
CA TRP A 372 2.75 -27.00 -7.28
C TRP A 372 1.33 -27.23 -7.83
N ARG A 373 1.09 -28.40 -8.44
CA ARG A 373 -0.24 -28.84 -8.91
C ARG A 373 -1.21 -29.15 -7.77
N HIS A 374 -0.72 -29.34 -6.56
CA HIS A 374 -1.53 -29.58 -5.36
C HIS A 374 -1.62 -28.30 -4.52
N LEU A 375 -2.80 -28.05 -3.95
CA LEU A 375 -3.02 -26.90 -3.09
C LEU A 375 -2.23 -27.03 -1.79
N ASP A 376 -1.24 -26.17 -1.60
CA ASP A 376 -0.57 -25.96 -0.31
C ASP A 376 -1.10 -24.68 0.37
N LYS A 377 -1.92 -24.85 1.42
CA LYS A 377 -2.48 -23.74 2.20
C LYS A 377 -1.45 -23.08 3.13
N GLY A 378 -0.36 -23.78 3.42
CA GLY A 378 0.75 -23.34 4.26
C GLY A 378 1.82 -22.56 3.50
N PHE A 379 1.86 -22.69 2.17
CA PHE A 379 2.86 -22.03 1.32
C PHE A 379 2.94 -20.51 1.56
N ALA A 380 4.17 -20.01 1.60
CA ALA A 380 4.46 -18.59 1.71
C ALA A 380 5.73 -18.26 0.92
N SER A 381 5.58 -17.64 -0.26
CA SER A 381 6.68 -17.40 -1.20
C SER A 381 7.93 -16.76 -0.56
N ALA A 382 7.75 -15.73 0.28
CA ALA A 382 8.83 -15.04 0.98
C ALA A 382 9.53 -15.85 2.09
N ILE A 383 9.05 -17.06 2.40
CA ILE A 383 9.56 -17.91 3.49
C ILE A 383 10.11 -19.22 2.94
N SER A 384 9.34 -19.86 2.05
CA SER A 384 9.50 -21.27 1.65
C SER A 384 9.58 -21.51 0.14
N SER A 385 9.56 -20.49 -0.71
CA SER A 385 9.77 -20.69 -2.16
C SER A 385 11.15 -21.32 -2.42
N PRO A 386 11.23 -22.39 -3.24
CA PRO A 386 12.52 -22.97 -3.65
C PRO A 386 13.39 -21.99 -4.44
N ALA A 387 12.78 -20.97 -5.06
CA ALA A 387 13.48 -19.94 -5.82
C ALA A 387 14.18 -18.89 -4.93
N LEU A 388 13.99 -18.89 -3.60
CA LEU A 388 14.67 -17.93 -2.71
C LEU A 388 16.19 -18.01 -2.89
N HIS A 389 16.83 -16.87 -3.14
CA HIS A 389 18.27 -16.81 -3.44
C HIS A 389 18.94 -15.66 -2.69
N ASP A 390 20.08 -15.89 -2.06
CA ASP A 390 20.85 -14.86 -1.35
C ASP A 390 20.00 -13.98 -0.41
N VAL A 391 19.08 -14.62 0.32
CA VAL A 391 18.19 -13.99 1.29
C VAL A 391 18.69 -14.24 2.70
N ASP A 392 18.77 -13.17 3.50
CA ASP A 392 19.11 -13.26 4.91
C ASP A 392 18.07 -14.12 5.66
N PRO A 393 18.49 -15.14 6.43
CA PRO A 393 17.57 -15.95 7.24
C PRO A 393 16.66 -15.11 8.15
N TYR A 394 17.12 -13.97 8.67
CA TYR A 394 16.33 -13.09 9.52
C TYR A 394 15.27 -12.31 8.73
N ALA A 395 15.49 -12.01 7.44
CA ALA A 395 14.45 -11.40 6.59
C ALA A 395 13.29 -12.39 6.41
N ARG A 396 13.60 -13.66 6.12
CA ARG A 396 12.59 -14.74 6.02
C ARG A 396 11.87 -14.98 7.34
N ALA A 397 12.61 -15.01 8.45
CA ALA A 397 12.05 -15.18 9.79
C ALA A 397 11.14 -14.01 10.18
N TYR A 398 11.50 -12.78 9.79
CA TYR A 398 10.66 -11.60 9.94
C TYR A 398 9.32 -11.77 9.20
N TYR A 399 9.31 -12.26 7.94
CA TYR A 399 8.06 -12.54 7.23
C TYR A 399 7.22 -13.63 7.91
N ALA A 400 7.86 -14.68 8.42
CA ALA A 400 7.18 -15.72 9.19
C ALA A 400 6.45 -15.11 10.39
N ALA A 401 7.15 -14.33 11.22
CA ALA A 401 6.58 -13.66 12.39
C ALA A 401 5.50 -12.63 12.00
N ALA A 402 5.73 -11.81 10.97
CA ALA A 402 4.80 -10.77 10.53
C ALA A 402 3.50 -11.37 9.97
N ARG A 403 3.58 -12.42 9.15
CA ARG A 403 2.40 -13.12 8.62
C ARG A 403 1.67 -13.91 9.72
N ALA A 404 2.41 -14.51 10.65
CA ALA A 404 1.82 -15.16 11.82
C ALA A 404 1.06 -14.17 12.73
N ARG A 405 1.63 -12.98 12.99
CA ARG A 405 0.94 -11.88 13.69
C ARG A 405 -0.38 -11.54 12.98
N LYS A 406 -0.35 -11.32 11.66
CA LYS A 406 -1.56 -11.04 10.86
C LYS A 406 -2.61 -12.15 10.96
N ALA A 407 -2.18 -13.42 11.02
CA ALA A 407 -3.07 -14.57 11.17
C ALA A 407 -3.70 -14.63 12.57
N LEU A 408 -2.93 -14.39 13.63
CA LEU A 408 -3.44 -14.36 15.02
C LEU A 408 -4.42 -13.21 15.25
N LEU A 409 -4.16 -12.01 14.71
CA LEU A 409 -5.05 -10.85 14.82
C LEU A 409 -6.47 -11.10 14.24
N VAL A 410 -6.64 -12.14 13.42
CA VAL A 410 -7.93 -12.56 12.86
C VAL A 410 -8.37 -13.94 13.35
N GLY A 411 -7.75 -14.46 14.42
CA GLY A 411 -8.11 -15.73 15.05
C GLY A 411 -7.63 -17.00 14.32
N ASN A 412 -6.74 -16.89 13.32
CA ASN A 412 -6.26 -18.05 12.56
C ASN A 412 -4.95 -18.61 13.16
N HIS A 413 -5.08 -19.32 14.28
CA HIS A 413 -3.95 -19.93 14.99
C HIS A 413 -3.23 -20.99 14.17
N SER A 414 -3.96 -21.86 13.46
CA SER A 414 -3.35 -22.92 12.64
C SER A 414 -2.43 -22.36 11.55
N LYS A 415 -2.86 -21.29 10.85
CA LYS A 415 -2.02 -20.62 9.86
C LYS A 415 -0.81 -19.94 10.52
N ALA A 416 -0.98 -19.34 11.69
CA ALA A 416 0.13 -18.74 12.42
C ALA A 416 1.20 -19.79 12.78
N THR A 417 0.81 -20.93 13.36
CA THR A 417 1.74 -22.03 13.69
C THR A 417 2.46 -22.55 12.45
N SER A 418 1.73 -22.77 11.36
CA SER A 418 2.32 -23.24 10.08
C SER A 418 3.33 -22.24 9.50
N LEU A 419 3.09 -20.94 9.62
CA LEU A 419 4.03 -19.91 9.14
C LEU A 419 5.29 -19.86 10.00
N LEU A 420 5.15 -19.94 11.33
CA LEU A 420 6.27 -19.92 12.26
C LEU A 420 7.15 -21.16 12.13
N SER A 421 6.57 -22.34 11.88
CA SER A 421 7.34 -23.58 11.68
C SER A 421 8.18 -23.59 10.40
N GLN A 422 7.88 -22.70 9.44
CA GLN A 422 8.65 -22.53 8.21
C GLN A 422 9.80 -21.51 8.36
N SER A 423 9.90 -20.82 9.50
CA SER A 423 10.97 -19.86 9.75
C SER A 423 12.34 -20.57 9.74
N PRO A 424 13.34 -20.05 9.00
CA PRO A 424 14.70 -20.62 9.04
C PRO A 424 15.43 -20.28 10.35
N VAL A 425 14.95 -19.28 11.10
CA VAL A 425 15.41 -18.97 12.46
C VAL A 425 14.37 -19.51 13.45
N PRO A 426 14.75 -20.35 14.44
CA PRO A 426 13.79 -20.92 15.37
C PRO A 426 12.95 -19.87 16.10
N VAL A 427 11.64 -20.08 16.16
CA VAL A 427 10.69 -19.24 16.90
C VAL A 427 10.10 -20.05 18.04
N ASN A 428 10.49 -19.73 19.28
CA ASN A 428 9.92 -20.31 20.48
C ASN A 428 9.01 -19.29 21.15
N LEU A 429 7.70 -19.37 20.89
CA LEU A 429 6.73 -18.59 21.64
C LEU A 429 6.61 -19.19 23.04
N GLN A 430 7.23 -18.57 24.04
CA GLN A 430 6.96 -18.90 25.43
C GLN A 430 5.51 -18.50 25.74
N GLY A 431 4.59 -19.46 25.84
CA GLY A 431 3.26 -19.21 26.43
C GLY A 431 2.01 -19.80 25.76
N SER A 432 2.09 -20.61 24.69
CA SER A 432 0.90 -21.28 24.12
C SER A 432 0.72 -22.71 24.61
N GLY A 433 1.12 -22.98 25.85
CA GLY A 433 1.01 -24.28 26.50
C GLY A 433 0.71 -24.13 27.98
N LYS A 434 -0.54 -23.80 28.30
CA LYS A 434 -1.31 -24.29 29.45
C LYS A 434 -2.76 -23.82 29.33
#